data_AF-A0A0E9QH78-F1
#
_entry.id   AF-A0A0E9QH78-F1
#
_cell.length_a   1.000
_cell.length_b   1.000
_cell.length_c   1.000
_cell.angle_alpha   90.00
_cell.angle_beta   90.00
_cell.angle_gamma   90.00
#
_symmetry.space_group_name_H-M   'P 1'
#
loop_
_entity.id
_entity.type
_entity.pdbx_description
1 polymer ?
#
loop_
_entity_poly.entity_id
_entity_poly.type
_entity_poly.pdbx_seq_one_letter_code
_entity_poly.pdbx_strand_id
1 'polypeptide(L)' 'MCAMALVHSRIGRVFYGVASEDGALGTKYEIHTQKDLNHHFEVFKGVLEQECEELKQDGALIK' A
#
# COMPACT_ATOMS: atom_id res chain seq x y z
N MET A 1 6.04 4.40 -6.56
CA MET A 1 7.10 3.45 -6.99
C MET A 1 6.83 2.01 -6.51
N CYS A 2 6.67 1.76 -5.20
CA CYS A 2 6.63 0.41 -4.62
C CYS A 2 5.53 -0.51 -5.18
N ALA A 3 4.34 0.02 -5.46
CA ALA A 3 3.23 -0.80 -5.90
C ALA A 3 3.54 -1.53 -7.24
N MET A 4 4.21 -0.87 -8.19
CA MET A 4 4.59 -1.51 -9.46
C MET A 4 5.62 -2.63 -9.27
N ALA A 5 6.50 -2.50 -8.28
CA ALA A 5 7.41 -3.58 -7.91
C ALA A 5 6.64 -4.83 -7.45
N LEU A 6 5.56 -4.67 -6.68
CA LEU A 6 4.71 -5.80 -6.26
C LEU A 6 4.07 -6.54 -7.44
N VAL A 7 3.61 -5.80 -8.47
CA VAL A 7 3.09 -6.39 -9.72
C VAL A 7 4.18 -7.23 -10.39
N HIS A 8 5.38 -6.69 -10.56
CA HIS A 8 6.50 -7.40 -11.20
C HIS A 8 7.04 -8.57 -10.37
N SER A 9 6.93 -8.53 -9.04
CA SER A 9 7.26 -9.65 -8.14
C SER A 9 6.22 -10.76 -8.13
N ARG A 10 5.05 -10.56 -8.76
CA ARG A 10 3.95 -11.55 -8.84
C ARG A 10 3.49 -12.08 -7.48
N ILE A 11 3.47 -11.21 -6.47
CA ILE A 11 2.94 -11.57 -5.14
C ILE A 11 1.44 -11.86 -5.22
N GLY A 12 0.92 -12.74 -4.36
CA GLY A 12 -0.51 -13.03 -4.34
C GLY A 12 -1.33 -12.00 -3.53
N ARG A 13 -0.74 -11.45 -2.46
CA ARG A 13 -1.45 -10.60 -1.49
C ARG A 13 -0.52 -9.60 -0.84
N VAL A 14 -1.02 -8.42 -0.51
CA VAL A 14 -0.33 -7.44 0.34
C VAL A 14 -1.22 -6.99 1.49
N PHE A 15 -0.60 -6.79 2.65
CA PHE A 15 -1.23 -6.30 3.86
C PHE A 15 -0.49 -5.04 4.30
N TYR A 16 -1.20 -3.96 4.58
CA TYR A 16 -0.60 -2.72 5.07
C TYR A 16 -1.48 -2.06 6.14
N GLY A 17 -0.85 -1.25 6.99
CA GLY A 17 -1.54 -0.53 8.07
C GLY A 17 -2.24 0.72 7.56
N VAL A 18 -1.51 1.82 7.48
CA VAL A 18 -2.05 3.14 7.16
C VAL A 18 -1.92 3.47 5.67
N ALA A 19 -2.96 4.08 5.11
CA ALA A 19 -2.93 4.60 3.74
C ALA A 19 -2.14 5.93 3.65
N SER A 20 -1.43 6.13 2.54
CA SER A 20 -0.79 7.42 2.21
C SER A 20 -1.54 8.13 1.08
N GLU A 21 -1.48 9.47 1.04
CA GLU A 21 -2.14 10.29 0.01
C GLU A 21 -1.69 9.92 -1.42
N ASP A 22 -0.40 9.66 -1.62
CA ASP A 22 0.17 9.17 -2.89
C ASP A 22 0.16 7.63 -3.02
N GLY A 23 -0.65 6.95 -2.20
CA GLY A 23 -0.79 5.50 -2.21
C GLY A 23 -1.41 4.98 -3.51
N ALA A 24 -0.90 3.84 -4.00
CA ALA A 24 -1.32 3.23 -5.28
C ALA A 24 -2.08 1.90 -5.11
N LEU A 25 -2.52 1.58 -3.89
CA LEU A 25 -3.24 0.35 -3.55
C LEU A 25 -4.66 0.64 -3.05
N GLY A 26 -5.32 1.66 -3.59
CA GLY A 26 -6.69 2.06 -3.23
C GLY A 26 -6.81 3.46 -2.61
N THR A 27 -5.75 4.29 -2.65
CA THR A 27 -5.85 5.72 -2.29
C THR A 27 -5.99 6.59 -3.54
N LYS A 28 -4.88 6.93 -4.20
CA LYS A 28 -4.85 7.76 -5.42
C LYS A 28 -5.00 6.92 -6.67
N TYR A 29 -4.44 5.72 -6.63
CA TYR A 29 -4.54 4.72 -7.69
C TYR A 29 -4.86 3.36 -7.08
N GLU A 30 -5.38 2.46 -7.92
CA GLU A 30 -5.66 1.08 -7.58
C GLU A 30 -4.98 0.17 -8.59
N ILE A 31 -3.65 0.04 -8.50
CA ILE A 31 -2.89 -0.62 -9.57
C ILE A 31 -3.10 -2.14 -9.61
N HIS A 32 -3.40 -2.76 -8.47
CA HIS A 32 -3.50 -4.21 -8.32
C HIS A 32 -4.71 -4.82 -9.05
N THR A 33 -5.66 -3.99 -9.48
CA THR A 33 -6.87 -4.36 -10.21
C THR A 33 -6.90 -3.84 -11.66
N GLN A 34 -5.86 -3.13 -12.11
CA GLN A 34 -5.84 -2.52 -13.46
C GLN A 34 -5.78 -3.58 -14.55
N LYS A 35 -6.84 -3.66 -15.37
CA LYS A 35 -7.04 -4.71 -16.39
C LYS A 35 -5.90 -4.85 -17.40
N ASP A 36 -5.20 -3.74 -17.70
CA ASP A 36 -4.11 -3.74 -18.69
C ASP A 36 -2.77 -4.22 -18.10
N LEU A 37 -2.71 -4.51 -16.80
CA LEU A 37 -1.54 -5.08 -16.15
C LEU A 37 -1.55 -6.61 -16.18
N ASN A 38 -0.37 -7.18 -16.28
CA ASN A 38 -0.16 -8.62 -16.51
C ASN A 38 -0.26 -9.50 -15.24
N HIS A 39 -0.56 -8.91 -14.08
CA HIS A 39 -0.66 -9.59 -12.80
C HIS A 39 -1.58 -8.81 -11.86
N HIS A 40 -2.45 -9.52 -11.16
CA HIS A 40 -3.37 -8.97 -10.17
C HIS A 40 -3.17 -9.65 -8.82
N PHE A 41 -3.40 -8.92 -7.74
CA PHE A 41 -3.21 -9.42 -6.40
C PHE A 41 -4.18 -8.77 -5.42
N GLU A 42 -4.43 -9.44 -4.30
CA GLU A 42 -5.36 -8.96 -3.28
C GLU A 42 -4.69 -7.95 -2.35
N VAL A 43 -5.42 -6.92 -1.95
CA VAL A 43 -4.93 -5.88 -1.04
C VAL A 43 -5.82 -5.82 0.19
N PHE A 44 -5.18 -5.87 1.36
CA PHE A 44 -5.83 -5.72 2.66
C PHE A 44 -5.22 -4.52 3.39
N LYS A 45 -6.06 -3.59 3.84
CA LYS A 45 -5.66 -2.35 4.52
C LYS A 45 -6.15 -2.32 5.97
N GLY A 46 -5.55 -1.46 6.79
CA GLY A 46 -5.96 -1.25 8.17
C GLY A 46 -5.36 -2.26 9.16
N VAL A 47 -4.29 -2.96 8.78
CA VAL A 47 -3.61 -3.90 9.69
C VAL A 47 -2.80 -3.12 10.73
N LEU A 48 -3.21 -3.17 12.00
CA LEU A 48 -2.61 -2.37 13.07
C LEU A 48 -2.58 -0.87 12.71
N GLU A 49 -3.73 -0.37 12.21
CA GLU A 49 -3.83 0.99 11.68
C GLU A 49 -3.46 2.05 12.73
N GLN A 50 -3.93 1.88 13.96
CA GLN A 50 -3.67 2.82 15.04
C GLN A 50 -2.17 2.90 15.36
N GLU A 51 -1.53 1.77 15.56
CA GLU A 51 -0.10 1.68 15.87
C GLU A 51 0.76 2.23 14.72
N CYS A 52 0.35 1.97 13.48
CA CYS A 52 1.03 2.50 12.30
C CYS A 52 0.89 4.03 12.17
N GLU A 53 -0.25 4.62 12.56
CA GLU A 53 -0.44 6.08 12.54
C GLU A 53 0.36 6.75 13.66
N GLU A 54 0.40 6.17 14.86
CA GLU A 54 1.23 6.63 15.97
C GLU A 54 2.72 6.67 15.57
N LEU A 55 3.25 5.58 14.99
CA LEU A 55 4.64 5.53 14.50
C LEU A 55 4.94 6.58 13.41
N LYS A 56 3.96 6.88 12.56
CA LYS A 56 4.11 7.87 11.48
C LYS A 56 4.16 9.29 12.03
N GLN A 57 3.42 9.59 13.09
CA GLN A 57 3.46 10.87 13.80
C GLN A 57 4.77 11.04 14.57
N ASP A 58 5.22 10.01 15.29
CA ASP A 58 6.50 10.02 15.99
C ASP A 58 7.68 10.24 15.03
N GLY A 59 7.67 9.58 13.87
CA GLY A 59 8.67 9.79 12.82
C GLY A 59 8.63 11.18 12.18
N ALA A 60 7.51 11.90 12.26
CA ALA A 60 7.41 13.29 11.81
C ALA A 60 7.98 14.29 12.82
N LEU A 61 8.01 13.95 14.11
CA LEU A 61 8.60 14.77 15.18
C LEU A 61 10.14 14.73 15.21
N ILE A 62 10.75 13.76 14.52
CA ILE A 62 12.22 13.62 14.40
C ILE A 62 12.76 14.39 13.17
N LYS A 63 11.89 14.98 12.34
CA LYS A 63 12.28 15.79 11.17
C LYS A 63 12.44 17.27 11.50
#